data_AF-A0A094PWV3-F1
#
_entry.id   AF-A0A094PWV3-F1
#
_cell.length_a   1.000
_cell.length_b   1.000
_cell.length_c   1.000
_cell.angle_alpha   90.00
_cell.angle_beta   90.00
_cell.angle_gamma   90.00
#
_symmetry.space_group_name_H-M   'P 1'
#
loop_
_entity.id
_entity.type
_entity.pdbx_description
1 polymer ?
#
loop_
_entity_poly.entity_id
_entity_poly.type
_entity_poly.pdbx_seq_one_letter_code
_entity_poly.pdbx_strand_id
1 'polypeptide(L)' 'MSVGGAERRAAEKELQAIDRKLAKLETLRADVHERLARADQSNFAELTALTNELRAQDDETVTLEARWLVLSAELEA' A
#
# COMPACT_ATOMS: atom_id res chain seq x y z
N MET A 1 -15.83 -10.21 22.80
CA MET A 1 -16.92 -9.95 21.84
C MET A 1 -16.46 -10.57 20.54
N SER A 2 -17.08 -11.69 20.12
CA SER A 2 -16.73 -12.32 18.85
C SER A 2 -17.48 -11.59 17.73
N VAL A 3 -16.79 -11.34 16.62
CA VAL A 3 -17.31 -10.61 15.46
C VAL A 3 -18.48 -11.40 14.85
N GLY A 4 -19.65 -10.77 14.66
CA GLY A 4 -20.80 -11.43 14.07
C GLY A 4 -20.52 -11.87 12.62
N GLY A 5 -21.19 -12.93 12.13
CA GLY A 5 -20.89 -13.50 10.81
C GLY A 5 -21.02 -12.53 9.61
N ALA A 6 -21.79 -11.44 9.75
CA ALA A 6 -21.86 -10.38 8.73
C ALA A 6 -20.64 -9.45 8.78
N GLU A 7 -20.20 -9.08 9.98
CA GLU A 7 -19.01 -8.27 10.22
C GLU A 7 -17.74 -9.04 9.81
N ARG A 8 -17.70 -10.35 10.08
CA ARG A 8 -16.61 -11.24 9.65
C ARG A 8 -16.42 -11.24 8.13
N ARG A 9 -17.51 -11.40 7.37
CA ARG A 9 -17.46 -11.34 5.89
C ARG A 9 -17.07 -9.96 5.37
N ALA A 10 -17.42 -8.89 6.08
CA ALA A 10 -17.02 -7.54 5.71
C ALA A 10 -15.51 -7.35 5.91
N ALA A 11 -14.97 -7.79 7.06
CA ALA A 11 -13.54 -7.77 7.35
C ALA A 11 -12.73 -8.62 6.36
N GLU A 12 -13.19 -9.84 6.01
CA GLU A 12 -12.57 -10.69 4.99
C GLU A 12 -12.50 -10.00 3.61
N LYS A 13 -13.56 -9.30 3.21
CA LYS A 13 -13.59 -8.54 1.95
C LYS A 13 -12.64 -7.35 1.97
N GLU A 14 -12.56 -6.66 3.11
CA GLU A 14 -11.66 -5.52 3.27
C GLU A 14 -10.19 -5.97 3.21
N LEU A 15 -9.83 -7.08 3.87
CA LEU A 15 -8.49 -7.69 3.75
C LEU A 15 -8.13 -7.99 2.30
N GLN A 16 -9.00 -8.70 1.55
CA GLN A 16 -8.75 -8.98 0.13
C GLN A 16 -8.63 -7.72 -0.73
N ALA A 17 -9.32 -6.64 -0.37
CA ALA A 17 -9.18 -5.36 -1.04
C ALA A 17 -7.83 -4.71 -0.73
N ILE A 18 -7.36 -4.80 0.51
CA ILE A 18 -6.06 -4.30 0.94
C ILE A 18 -4.92 -5.08 0.27
N ASP A 19 -4.98 -6.42 0.24
CA ASP A 19 -3.96 -7.25 -0.43
C ASP A 19 -3.79 -6.86 -1.90
N ARG A 20 -4.90 -6.64 -2.62
CA ARG A 20 -4.86 -6.18 -4.02
C ARG A 20 -4.28 -4.78 -4.17
N LYS A 21 -4.53 -3.89 -3.21
CA LYS A 21 -3.95 -2.54 -3.22
C LYS A 21 -2.45 -2.57 -2.96
N LEU A 22 -2.01 -3.37 -1.99
CA LEU A 22 -0.58 -3.56 -1.68
C LEU A 22 0.17 -4.10 -2.90
N ALA A 23 -0.33 -5.16 -3.55
CA ALA A 23 0.29 -5.70 -4.76
C ALA A 23 0.37 -4.67 -5.91
N LYS A 24 -0.65 -3.81 -6.03
CA LYS A 24 -0.64 -2.71 -7.00
C LYS A 24 0.41 -1.65 -6.63
N LEU A 25 0.51 -1.26 -5.37
CA LEU A 25 1.49 -0.28 -4.89
C LEU A 25 2.92 -0.78 -5.10
N GLU A 26 3.20 -2.06 -4.90
CA GLU A 26 4.49 -2.66 -5.22
C GLU A 26 4.84 -2.52 -6.71
N THR A 27 3.88 -2.78 -7.59
CA THR A 27 4.07 -2.62 -9.05
C THR A 27 4.33 -1.16 -9.43
N LEU A 28 3.57 -0.22 -8.85
CA LEU A 28 3.75 1.22 -9.10
C LEU A 28 5.10 1.71 -8.58
N ARG A 29 5.54 1.21 -7.42
CA ARG A 29 6.83 1.56 -6.85
C ARG A 29 7.99 1.08 -7.71
N ALA A 30 7.88 -0.14 -8.25
CA ALA A 30 8.86 -0.67 -9.19
C ALA A 30 8.97 0.20 -10.45
N ASP A 31 7.84 0.67 -10.99
CA ASP A 31 7.82 1.62 -12.13
C ASP A 31 8.52 2.94 -11.79
N VAL A 32 8.26 3.51 -10.61
CA VAL A 32 8.94 4.75 -10.17
C VAL A 32 10.44 4.53 -10.00
N HIS A 33 10.87 3.38 -9.46
CA HIS A 33 12.29 3.04 -9.37
C HIS A 33 12.94 2.90 -10.75
N GLU A 34 12.24 2.31 -11.73
CA GLU A 34 12.72 2.23 -13.11
C GLU A 34 12.83 3.63 -13.76
N ARG A 35 11.84 4.50 -13.53
CA ARG A 35 11.87 5.89 -13.97
C ARG A 35 13.03 6.66 -13.34
N LEU A 36 13.28 6.49 -12.04
CA LEU A 36 14.43 7.07 -11.35
C LEU A 36 15.77 6.60 -11.94
N ALA A 37 15.88 5.31 -12.26
CA ALA A 37 17.10 4.76 -12.86
C ALA A 37 17.39 5.33 -14.26
N ARG A 38 16.35 5.76 -14.98
CA ARG A 38 16.44 6.35 -16.32
C ARG A 38 16.48 7.89 -16.32
N ALA A 39 16.15 8.52 -15.21
CA ALA A 39 16.05 9.97 -15.09
C ALA A 39 17.43 10.65 -15.25
N ASP A 40 17.43 11.84 -15.85
CA ASP A 40 18.61 12.70 -15.89
C ASP A 40 18.97 13.14 -14.47
N GLN A 41 20.17 12.76 -14.02
CA GLN A 41 20.64 13.04 -12.66
C GLN A 41 20.92 14.54 -12.40
N SER A 42 20.95 15.36 -13.46
CA SER A 42 21.05 16.81 -13.36
C SER A 42 19.68 17.49 -13.22
N ASN A 43 18.59 16.77 -13.50
CA ASN A 43 17.23 17.27 -13.40
C ASN A 43 16.66 17.04 -11.99
N PHE A 44 17.10 17.87 -11.04
CA PHE A 44 16.68 17.77 -9.63
C PHE A 44 15.17 17.89 -9.42
N ALA A 45 14.46 18.62 -10.28
CA ALA A 45 13.01 18.75 -10.19
C ALA A 45 12.30 17.41 -10.45
N GLU A 46 12.71 16.70 -11.50
CA GLU A 46 12.19 15.37 -11.84
C GLU A 46 12.54 14.34 -10.76
N LEU A 47 13.79 14.31 -10.31
CA LEU A 47 14.23 13.42 -9.22
C LEU A 47 13.43 13.65 -7.92
N THR A 48 13.19 14.92 -7.59
CA THR A 48 12.39 15.28 -6.41
C THR A 48 10.94 14.81 -6.55
N ALA A 49 10.34 15.00 -7.72
CA ALA A 49 8.98 14.54 -8.00
C ALA A 49 8.86 13.02 -7.87
N LEU A 50 9.77 12.26 -8.49
CA LEU A 50 9.80 10.80 -8.40
C LEU A 50 10.03 10.30 -6.97
N THR A 51 10.92 10.94 -6.22
CA THR A 51 11.17 10.56 -4.82
C THR A 51 9.96 10.87 -3.92
N ASN A 52 9.23 11.96 -4.18
CA ASN A 52 7.99 12.26 -3.47
C ASN A 52 6.86 11.29 -3.83
N GLU A 53 6.80 10.84 -5.09
CA GLU A 53 5.89 9.78 -5.53
C GLU A 53 6.16 8.47 -4.76
N LEU A 54 7.43 8.07 -4.62
CA LEU A 54 7.81 6.91 -3.79
C LEU A 54 7.36 7.08 -2.33
N ARG A 55 7.64 8.23 -1.70
CA ARG A 55 7.26 8.48 -0.31
C ARG A 55 5.75 8.39 -0.09
N ALA A 56 4.96 8.93 -1.01
CA ALA A 56 3.51 8.83 -0.92
C ALA A 56 3.02 7.38 -1.00
N GLN A 57 3.64 6.56 -1.87
CA GLN A 57 3.33 5.13 -1.98
C GLN A 57 3.78 4.35 -0.74
N ASP A 58 4.92 4.72 -0.13
CA ASP A 58 5.39 4.19 1.16
C ASP A 58 4.41 4.47 2.28
N ASP A 59 3.97 5.72 2.43
CA ASP A 59 3.02 6.13 3.47
C ASP A 59 1.67 5.42 3.31
N GLU A 60 1.20 5.25 2.07
CA GLU A 60 -0.02 4.49 1.79
C GLU A 60 0.14 3.00 2.14
N THR A 61 1.31 2.43 1.85
CA THR A 61 1.64 1.03 2.18
C THR A 61 1.57 0.81 3.69
N VAL A 62 2.24 1.65 4.48
CA VAL A 62 2.24 1.56 5.96
C VAL A 62 0.82 1.69 6.51
N THR A 63 0.02 2.59 5.97
CA THR A 63 -1.38 2.78 6.39
C THR A 63 -2.23 1.54 6.11
N LEU A 64 -2.06 0.94 4.93
CA LEU A 64 -2.77 -0.27 4.54
C LEU A 64 -2.33 -1.50 5.35
N GLU A 65 -1.04 -1.66 5.61
CA GLU A 65 -0.48 -2.73 6.45
C GLU A 65 -1.01 -2.64 7.88
N ALA A 66 -1.05 -1.43 8.47
CA ALA A 66 -1.62 -1.23 9.79
C ALA A 66 -3.10 -1.64 9.85
N ARG A 67 -3.88 -1.27 8.83
CA ARG A 67 -5.30 -1.69 8.74
C ARG A 67 -5.44 -3.20 8.54
N TRP A 68 -4.58 -3.80 7.73
CA TRP A 68 -4.54 -5.25 7.49
C TRP A 68 -4.31 -6.02 8.79
N LEU A 69 -3.36 -5.56 9.63
CA LEU A 69 -3.09 -6.18 10.93
C LEU A 69 -4.30 -6.10 11.87
N VAL A 70 -4.96 -4.94 11.93
CA VAL A 70 -6.17 -4.76 12.74
C VAL A 70 -7.29 -5.70 12.29
N LEU A 71 -7.58 -5.76 11.00
CA LEU A 71 -8.61 -6.64 10.45
C LEU A 71 -8.30 -8.13 10.67
N SER A 72 -7.03 -8.51 10.55
CA SER A 72 -6.60 -9.89 10.80
C SER A 72 -6.82 -10.27 12.26
N ALA A 73 -6.48 -9.38 13.20
CA ALA A 73 -6.75 -9.58 14.62
C ALA A 73 -8.24 -9.66 14.94
N GLU A 74 -9.09 -8.86 14.28
CA GLU A 74 -10.56 -8.93 14.42
C GLU A 74 -11.13 -10.28 13.96
N LEU A 75 -10.55 -10.90 12.92
CA LEU A 75 -11.01 -12.18 12.38
C LEU A 75 -10.57 -13.41 13.19
N GLU A 76 -9.50 -13.27 13.98
CA GLU A 76 -9.00 -14.32 14.88
C GLU A 76 -9.75 -14.37 16.22
N ALA A 77 -10.49 -13.31 16.57
CA ALA A 77 -11.18 -13.12 17.86
C ALA A 77 -12.61 -13.67 17.94
#